data_AF-A0A954QSP0-F1
#
_entry.id   AF-A0A954QSP0-F1
#
_cell.length_a   1.000
_cell.length_b   1.000
_cell.length_c   1.000
_cell.angle_alpha   90.00
_cell.angle_beta   90.00
_cell.angle_gamma   90.00
#
_symmetry.space_group_name_H-M   'P 1'
#
loop_
_entity.id
_entity.type
_entity.pdbx_description
1 polymer ?
#
loop_
_entity_poly.entity_id
_entity_poly.type
_entity_poly.pdbx_seq_one_letter_code
_entity_poly.pdbx_strand_id
1 'polypeptide(L)'
;MRRSSRPPDCRETIEANVKDWWEVLDARSKNEGQTINPQRVFTELSPRLPDNCIITSDSGSAANWYARDIKIREGMMGPLSGNLATMCPGVPHAIAAKFC
;
A
#
# COMPACT_ATOMS: atom_id res chain seq x y z
N MET A 1 -37.15 -5.02 -31.57
CA MET A 1 -35.96 -5.79 -31.13
C MET A 1 -35.24 -5.02 -30.03
N ARG A 2 -35.44 -5.37 -28.75
CA ARG A 2 -34.62 -4.82 -27.66
C ARG A 2 -33.37 -5.69 -27.56
N ARG A 3 -32.19 -5.14 -27.95
CA ARG A 3 -30.91 -5.80 -27.67
C ARG A 3 -30.75 -5.81 -26.15
N SER A 4 -30.74 -6.99 -25.54
CA SER A 4 -30.35 -7.12 -24.13
C SER A 4 -28.87 -6.75 -24.00
N SER A 5 -28.57 -5.71 -23.24
CA SER A 5 -27.20 -5.31 -22.90
C SER A 5 -26.51 -6.43 -22.15
N ARG A 6 -25.39 -6.95 -22.68
CA ARG A 6 -24.52 -7.89 -21.99
C ARG A 6 -24.07 -7.25 -20.66
N PRO A 7 -24.05 -7.99 -19.53
CA PRO A 7 -23.49 -7.46 -18.29
C PRO A 7 -22.03 -7.00 -18.52
N PRO A 8 -21.58 -5.97 -17.80
CA PRO A 8 -20.22 -5.45 -17.94
C PRO A 8 -19.20 -6.57 -17.71
N ASP A 9 -18.10 -6.51 -18.45
CA ASP A 9 -17.04 -7.51 -18.31
C ASP A 9 -16.40 -7.42 -16.90
N CYS A 10 -16.12 -8.59 -16.31
CA CYS A 10 -15.58 -8.66 -14.96
C CYS A 10 -14.21 -7.97 -14.85
N ARG A 11 -13.35 -8.14 -15.86
CA ARG A 11 -12.04 -7.50 -15.89
C ARG A 11 -12.17 -5.99 -15.97
N GLU A 12 -12.96 -5.48 -16.91
CA GLU A 12 -13.18 -4.03 -17.08
C GLU A 12 -13.72 -3.39 -15.80
N THR A 13 -14.63 -4.08 -15.12
CA THR A 13 -15.20 -3.62 -13.83
C THR A 13 -14.12 -3.56 -12.74
N ILE A 14 -13.28 -4.59 -12.63
CA ILE A 14 -12.19 -4.62 -11.64
C ILE A 14 -11.15 -3.55 -11.94
N GLU A 15 -10.75 -3.38 -13.20
CA GLU A 15 -9.78 -2.37 -13.62
C GLU A 15 -10.27 -0.95 -13.31
N ALA A 16 -11.56 -0.67 -13.56
CA ALA A 16 -12.20 0.60 -13.19
C ALA A 16 -12.19 0.82 -11.67
N ASN A 17 -12.62 -0.18 -10.89
CA ASN A 17 -12.64 -0.08 -9.42
C ASN A 17 -11.23 0.13 -8.84
N VAL A 18 -10.20 -0.52 -9.41
CA VAL A 18 -8.82 -0.35 -9.00
C VAL A 18 -8.35 1.08 -9.30
N LYS A 19 -8.66 1.62 -10.49
CA LYS A 19 -8.34 3.00 -10.85
C LYS A 19 -8.99 3.99 -9.88
N ASP A 20 -10.30 3.84 -9.64
CA ASP A 20 -11.06 4.71 -8.74
C ASP A 20 -10.51 4.63 -7.30
N TRP A 21 -10.11 3.43 -6.86
CA TRP A 21 -9.48 3.24 -5.57
C TRP A 21 -8.16 4.00 -5.43
N TRP A 22 -7.31 4.00 -6.46
CA TRP A 22 -6.07 4.78 -6.45
C TRP A 22 -6.33 6.29 -6.36
N GLU A 23 -7.34 6.79 -7.06
CA GLU A 23 -7.74 8.20 -6.99
C GLU A 23 -8.26 8.57 -5.59
N VAL A 24 -9.05 7.69 -4.96
CA VAL A 24 -9.53 7.88 -3.58
C VAL A 24 -8.37 7.90 -2.58
N LEU A 25 -7.40 7.00 -2.69
CA LEU A 25 -6.24 6.98 -1.79
C LEU A 25 -5.37 8.24 -1.94
N ASP A 26 -5.12 8.68 -3.18
CA ASP A 26 -4.38 9.91 -3.43
C ASP A 26 -5.09 11.14 -2.82
N ALA A 27 -6.40 11.28 -3.04
CA ALA A 27 -7.20 12.35 -2.45
C ALA A 27 -7.18 12.30 -0.91
N ARG A 28 -7.35 11.13 -0.31
CA ARG A 28 -7.29 10.95 1.16
C ARG A 28 -5.93 11.32 1.74
N SER A 29 -4.84 11.03 1.03
CA SER A 29 -3.49 11.39 1.47
C SER A 29 -3.25 12.91 1.48
N LYS A 30 -4.00 13.65 0.66
CA LYS A 30 -3.90 15.12 0.55
C LYS A 30 -4.81 15.88 1.53
N ASN A 31 -5.68 15.18 2.26
CA ASN A 31 -6.49 15.79 3.31
C ASN A 31 -5.60 16.41 4.39
N GLU A 32 -6.02 17.56 4.92
CA GLU A 32 -5.32 18.23 6.02
C GLU A 32 -5.36 17.37 7.30
N GLY A 33 -4.20 17.25 7.95
CA GLY A 33 -4.07 16.67 9.29
C GLY A 33 -3.72 17.76 10.30
N GLN A 34 -3.82 17.47 11.60
CA GLN A 34 -3.46 18.43 12.66
C GLN A 34 -2.01 18.93 12.56
N THR A 35 -1.09 18.10 12.06
CA THR A 35 0.31 18.48 11.79
C THR A 35 0.76 17.93 10.44
N ILE A 36 0.60 16.61 10.28
CA ILE A 36 0.79 15.92 9.01
C ILE A 36 -0.25 14.82 8.91
N ASN A 37 -0.72 14.54 7.70
CA ASN A 37 -1.51 13.35 7.44
C ASN A 37 -0.58 12.14 7.37
N PRO A 38 -0.70 11.15 8.27
CA PRO A 38 0.22 10.01 8.32
C PRO A 38 0.19 9.18 7.03
N GLN A 39 -0.97 9.09 6.35
CA GLN A 39 -1.08 8.40 5.07
C GLN A 39 -0.20 9.04 4.00
N ARG A 40 -0.05 10.38 4.04
CA ARG A 40 0.75 11.14 3.07
C ARG A 40 2.22 10.74 3.07
N VAL A 41 2.74 10.31 4.21
CA VAL A 41 4.12 9.83 4.31
C VAL A 41 4.34 8.62 3.40
N PHE A 42 3.37 7.70 3.34
CA PHE A 42 3.47 6.48 2.54
C PHE A 42 3.26 6.76 1.05
N THR A 43 2.27 7.59 0.68
CA THR A 43 2.02 7.93 -0.72
C THR A 43 3.18 8.70 -1.36
N GLU A 44 3.80 9.62 -0.62
CA GLU A 44 4.98 10.37 -1.06
C GLU A 44 6.26 9.51 -1.07
N LEU A 45 6.37 8.54 -0.17
CA LEU A 45 7.50 7.60 -0.12
C LEU A 45 7.45 6.60 -1.28
N SER A 46 6.28 6.09 -1.64
CA SER A 46 6.12 5.02 -2.63
C SER A 46 6.88 5.23 -3.96
N PRO A 47 6.82 6.41 -4.61
CA PRO A 47 7.56 6.64 -5.86
C PRO A 47 9.06 6.87 -5.67
N ARG A 48 9.53 7.10 -4.43
CA ARG A 48 10.95 7.40 -4.11
C ARG A 48 11.74 6.18 -3.69
N LEU A 49 11.06 5.06 -3.40
CA LEU A 49 11.70 3.81 -3.01
C LEU A 49 12.57 3.29 -4.15
N PRO A 50 13.81 2.86 -3.89
CA PRO A 50 14.63 2.17 -4.88
C PRO A 50 13.98 0.87 -5.34
N ASP A 51 14.30 0.44 -6.55
CA ASP A 51 13.95 -0.92 -6.96
C ASP A 51 14.73 -1.94 -6.11
N ASN A 52 14.12 -3.10 -5.87
CA ASN A 52 14.67 -4.17 -5.01
C ASN A 52 14.91 -3.79 -3.53
N CYS A 53 14.27 -2.73 -3.01
CA CYS A 53 14.39 -2.40 -1.60
C CYS A 53 13.63 -3.40 -0.70
N ILE A 54 14.13 -3.56 0.53
CA ILE A 54 13.42 -4.26 1.61
C ILE A 54 12.72 -3.21 2.49
N ILE A 55 11.40 -3.30 2.61
CA ILE A 55 10.59 -2.37 3.40
C ILE A 55 10.00 -3.13 4.58
N THR A 56 10.35 -2.72 5.78
CA THR A 56 9.86 -3.35 7.01
C THR A 56 8.74 -2.52 7.62
N SER A 57 7.66 -3.15 8.05
CA SER A 57 6.56 -2.47 8.76
C SER A 57 6.38 -3.04 10.17
N ASP A 58 6.02 -2.16 11.09
CA ASP A 58 5.43 -2.54 12.36
C ASP A 58 3.97 -2.93 12.22
N SER A 59 3.49 -3.69 13.20
CA SER A 59 2.06 -3.98 13.36
C SER A 59 1.34 -2.75 13.94
N GLY A 60 0.13 -2.49 13.44
CA GLY A 60 -0.68 -1.34 13.85
C GLY A 60 -1.17 -0.53 12.64
N SER A 61 -1.54 0.74 12.86
CA SER A 61 -2.06 1.60 11.79
C SER A 61 -1.06 1.78 10.63
N ALA A 62 0.24 1.72 10.93
CA ALA A 62 1.30 1.72 9.93
C ALA A 62 1.15 0.60 8.89
N ALA A 63 0.77 -0.62 9.30
CA ALA A 63 0.57 -1.75 8.40
C ALA A 63 -0.56 -1.49 7.37
N ASN A 64 -1.59 -0.74 7.76
CA ASN A 64 -2.71 -0.40 6.89
C ASN A 64 -2.32 0.62 5.81
N TRP A 65 -1.51 1.63 6.14
CA TRP A 65 -1.00 2.56 5.13
C TRP A 65 0.09 1.91 4.28
N TYR A 66 0.97 1.12 4.90
CA TYR A 66 1.95 0.30 4.19
C TYR A 66 1.29 -0.56 3.09
N ALA A 67 0.23 -1.31 3.43
CA ALA A 67 -0.44 -2.20 2.49
C ALA A 67 -1.23 -1.48 1.38
N ARG A 68 -1.75 -0.27 1.65
CA ARG A 68 -2.63 0.45 0.71
C ARG A 68 -1.88 1.45 -0.16
N ASP A 69 -0.86 2.11 0.39
CA ASP A 69 -0.25 3.30 -0.19
C ASP A 69 1.14 3.02 -0.77
N ILE A 70 1.82 1.94 -0.36
CA ILE A 70 3.09 1.52 -0.97
C ILE A 70 2.83 0.61 -2.18
N LYS A 71 3.23 1.08 -3.37
CA LYS A 71 3.23 0.29 -4.60
C LYS A 71 4.45 -0.62 -4.64
N ILE A 72 4.29 -1.83 -4.11
CA ILE A 72 5.28 -2.90 -4.20
C ILE A 72 5.50 -3.28 -5.67
N ARG A 73 6.76 -3.29 -6.07
CA ARG A 73 7.21 -3.64 -7.42
C ARG A 73 7.95 -4.97 -7.39
N GLU A 74 8.15 -5.54 -8.58
CA GLU A 74 8.96 -6.74 -8.72
C GLU A 74 10.34 -6.56 -8.07
N GLY A 75 10.81 -7.61 -7.38
CA GLY A 75 12.08 -7.62 -6.67
C GLY A 75 12.08 -6.95 -5.29
N MET A 76 11.04 -6.21 -4.91
CA MET A 76 10.91 -5.69 -3.54
C MET A 76 10.55 -6.78 -2.54
N MET A 77 10.96 -6.59 -1.27
CA MET A 77 10.58 -7.45 -0.15
C MET A 77 9.88 -6.63 0.94
N GLY A 78 8.93 -7.27 1.63
CA GLY A 78 8.03 -6.60 2.55
C GLY A 78 7.76 -7.35 3.86
N PRO A 79 8.77 -7.63 4.71
CA PRO A 79 8.57 -8.39 5.94
C PRO A 79 7.76 -7.61 6.99
N LEU A 80 6.82 -8.31 7.64
CA LEU A 80 6.05 -7.84 8.79
C LEU A 80 5.60 -9.04 9.64
N SER A 81 5.16 -8.80 10.89
CA SER A 81 4.58 -9.87 11.73
C SER A 81 3.12 -10.14 11.33
N GLY A 82 2.91 -10.87 10.23
CA GLY A 82 1.56 -11.06 9.68
C GLY A 82 0.64 -11.90 10.56
N ASN A 83 1.06 -13.12 10.91
CA ASN A 83 0.20 -14.07 11.64
C ASN A 83 0.10 -13.74 13.14
N LEU A 84 1.25 -13.48 13.78
CA LEU A 84 1.28 -13.20 15.22
C LEU A 84 0.87 -11.75 15.53
N ALA A 85 0.95 -10.83 14.56
CA ALA A 85 0.68 -9.41 14.74
C ALA A 85 1.44 -8.80 15.92
N THR A 86 2.66 -9.30 16.19
CA THR A 86 3.47 -8.77 17.29
C THR A 86 3.80 -7.30 17.03
N MET A 87 3.81 -6.48 18.07
CA MET A 87 4.17 -5.06 17.97
C MET A 87 5.69 -4.91 17.98
N CYS A 88 6.18 -3.84 17.35
CA CYS A 88 7.59 -3.52 17.20
C CYS A 88 8.48 -4.49 16.37
N PRO A 89 7.98 -5.27 15.37
CA PRO A 89 8.83 -6.11 14.53
C PRO A 89 9.63 -5.31 13.48
N GLY A 90 9.30 -4.05 13.20
CA GLY A 90 9.91 -3.26 12.12
C GLY A 90 11.42 -3.11 12.29
N VAL A 91 11.87 -2.67 13.47
CA VAL A 91 13.30 -2.48 13.77
C VAL A 91 14.12 -3.77 13.67
N PRO A 92 13.77 -4.89 14.34
CA PRO A 92 14.55 -6.12 14.22
C PRO A 92 14.57 -6.67 12.79
N HIS A 93 13.47 -6.57 12.03
CA HIS A 93 13.48 -6.93 10.61
C HIS A 93 14.40 -6.02 9.79
N ALA A 94 14.44 -4.72 10.06
CA ALA A 94 15.29 -3.78 9.33
C ALA A 94 16.78 -4.06 9.60
N ILE A 95 17.13 -4.42 10.84
CA ILE A 95 18.48 -4.84 11.20
C ILE A 95 18.83 -6.12 10.44
N ALA A 96 17.96 -7.15 10.47
CA ALA A 96 18.19 -8.38 9.73
C ALA A 96 18.35 -8.11 8.22
N ALA A 97 17.46 -7.32 7.62
CA ALA A 97 17.51 -6.94 6.21
C ALA A 97 18.80 -6.19 5.82
N LYS A 98 19.47 -5.53 6.76
CA LYS A 98 20.71 -4.81 6.51
C LYS A 98 21.94 -5.71 6.56
N PHE A 99 21.90 -6.78 7.35
CA PHE A 99 23.08 -7.59 7.69
C PHE A 99 23.00 -9.06 7.25
N CYS A 100 21.83 -9.56 6.87
CA CYS A 100 21.58 -10.92 6.38
C CYS A 100 21.26 -10.88 4.88
#